data_AF-A0A1W9TDD3-F1
#
_entry.id   AF-A0A1W9TDD3-F1
#
_cell.length_a   1.000
_cell.length_b   1.000
_cell.length_c   1.000
_cell.angle_alpha   90.00
_cell.angle_beta   90.00
_cell.angle_gamma   90.00
#
_symmetry.space_group_name_H-M   'P 1'
#
loop_
_entity.id
_entity.type
_entity.pdbx_description
1 polymer ?
#
loop_
_entity_poly.entity_id
_entity_poly.type
_entity_poly.pdbx_seq_one_letter_code
_entity_poly.pdbx_strand_id
1 'polypeptide(L)'
;MPNAGKSTLVSRCSAARPKIANYPFTTLSPMLGIVELTGFRRFVMADIPGLIEGAHEGVGLGHDFLRHIERTRIIAHLLDVLPADDSDPVENYHKIHAELALHSEVLGNKPEIVILNKADLELILVIQR
;
A
#
# COMPACT_ATOMS: atom_id res chain seq x y z
N MET A 1 -5.48 -9.78 -6.35
CA MET A 1 -5.27 -8.33 -6.15
C MET A 1 -4.18 -7.71 -7.05
N PRO A 2 -4.45 -7.40 -8.34
CA PRO A 2 -3.59 -6.49 -9.10
C PRO A 2 -4.12 -5.05 -9.00
N ASN A 3 -3.22 -4.13 -8.64
CA ASN A 3 -3.33 -2.68 -8.90
C ASN A 3 -4.44 -1.89 -8.18
N ALA A 4 -4.45 -1.92 -6.83
CA ALA A 4 -5.24 -1.00 -6.00
C ALA A 4 -4.94 0.50 -6.23
N GLY A 5 -3.93 0.87 -7.04
CA GLY A 5 -3.59 2.26 -7.36
C GLY A 5 -2.51 2.88 -6.47
N LYS A 6 -1.72 2.07 -5.75
CA LYS A 6 -0.70 2.54 -4.80
C LYS A 6 0.34 3.46 -5.45
N SER A 7 0.97 3.02 -6.55
CA SER A 7 1.97 3.84 -7.26
C SER A 7 1.36 5.12 -7.85
N THR A 8 0.10 5.08 -8.27
CA THR A 8 -0.65 6.26 -8.73
C THR A 8 -0.86 7.25 -7.58
N LEU A 9 -1.23 6.77 -6.38
CA LEU A 9 -1.38 7.61 -5.20
C LEU A 9 -0.06 8.29 -4.81
N VAL A 10 1.04 7.52 -4.72
CA VAL A 10 2.37 8.08 -4.44
C VAL A 10 2.75 9.13 -5.47
N SER A 11 2.54 8.85 -6.76
CA SER A 11 2.86 9.78 -7.84
C SER A 11 2.03 11.07 -7.79
N ARG A 12 0.74 10.99 -7.47
CA ARG A 12 -0.15 12.16 -7.42
C ARG A 12 0.02 13.00 -6.15
N CYS A 13 0.34 12.37 -5.02
CA CYS A 13 0.54 13.07 -3.75
C CYS A 13 1.95 13.68 -3.61
N SER A 14 2.92 13.23 -4.42
CA SER A 14 4.29 13.70 -4.32
C SER A 14 4.48 15.06 -5.00
N ALA A 15 5.03 16.03 -4.27
CA ALA A 15 5.39 17.35 -4.78
C ALA A 15 6.61 17.29 -5.73
N ALA A 16 7.45 16.26 -5.59
CA ALA A 16 8.58 15.98 -6.46
C ALA A 16 8.33 14.71 -7.29
N ARG A 17 9.02 14.54 -8.44
CA ARG A 17 8.97 13.27 -9.18
C ARG A 17 9.36 12.11 -8.25
N PRO A 18 8.53 11.06 -8.14
CA PRO A 18 8.84 9.90 -7.31
C PRO A 18 10.23 9.36 -7.65
N LYS A 19 11.03 9.11 -6.63
CA LYS A 19 12.37 8.54 -6.79
C LYS A 19 12.28 7.04 -6.55
N ILE A 20 12.86 6.27 -7.47
CA ILE A 20 13.13 4.85 -7.24
C ILE A 20 14.24 4.79 -6.19
N ALA A 21 13.95 4.19 -5.04
CA ALA A 21 14.93 4.06 -3.98
C ALA A 21 15.69 2.74 -4.12
N ASN A 22 17.01 2.83 -4.20
CA ASN A 22 17.89 1.67 -4.24
C ASN A 22 18.23 1.26 -2.80
N TYR A 23 17.33 0.53 -2.16
CA TYR A 23 17.68 -0.14 -0.91
C TYR A 23 18.61 -1.32 -1.26
N PRO A 24 19.79 -1.44 -0.62
CA PRO A 24 20.85 -2.37 -1.06
C PRO A 24 20.48 -3.86 -1.03
N PHE A 25 19.29 -4.19 -0.53
CA PHE A 25 18.84 -5.55 -0.24
C PHE A 25 17.46 -5.86 -0.85
N THR A 26 16.91 -4.98 -1.70
CA THR A 26 15.60 -5.19 -2.32
C THR A 26 15.74 -5.69 -3.75
N THR A 27 15.05 -6.78 -4.10
CA THR A 27 14.88 -7.24 -5.50
C THR A 27 13.88 -6.37 -6.27
N LEU A 28 12.96 -5.70 -5.55
CA LEU A 28 12.01 -4.72 -6.08
C LEU A 28 12.28 -3.35 -5.46
N SER A 29 12.69 -2.37 -6.27
CA SER A 29 12.93 -1.02 -5.79
C SER A 29 11.59 -0.32 -5.47
N PRO A 30 11.35 0.12 -4.22
CA PRO A 30 10.12 0.82 -3.87
C PRO A 30 10.08 2.22 -4.50
N MET A 31 8.88 2.68 -4.82
CA MET A 31 8.65 4.05 -5.28
C MET A 31 8.45 4.97 -4.08
N LEU A 32 9.30 5.98 -3.94
CA LEU A 32 9.20 6.99 -2.88
C LEU A 32 8.69 8.32 -3.42
N GLY A 33 7.76 8.94 -2.71
CA GLY A 33 7.27 10.29 -2.94
C GLY A 33 7.49 11.19 -1.72
N ILE A 34 7.76 12.46 -1.95
CA ILE A 34 7.80 13.48 -0.88
C ILE A 34 6.47 14.23 -0.95
N VAL A 35 5.66 14.10 0.11
CA VAL A 35 4.39 14.79 0.22
C VAL A 35 4.60 16.06 1.04
N GLU A 36 4.23 17.20 0.46
CA GLU A 36 4.26 18.50 1.12
C GLU A 36 2.90 18.82 1.73
N LEU A 37 2.92 19.39 2.93
CA LEU A 37 1.76 19.81 3.70
C LEU A 37 1.86 21.30 4.01
N THR A 38 0.75 21.89 4.44
CA THR A 38 0.72 23.28 4.90
C THR A 38 1.68 23.51 6.09
N GLY A 39 2.28 24.70 6.13
CA GLY A 39 3.21 25.09 7.19
C GLY A 39 4.60 24.46 7.08
N PHE A 40 5.13 24.30 5.86
CA PHE A 40 6.48 23.75 5.59
C PHE A 40 6.71 22.33 6.13
N ARG A 41 5.63 21.58 6.38
CA ARG A 41 5.70 20.19 6.83
C ARG A 41 5.80 19.29 5.61
N ARG A 42 6.55 18.19 5.75
CA ARG A 42 6.69 17.17 4.71
C ARG A 42 6.83 15.79 5.31
N PHE A 43 6.42 14.79 4.57
CA PHE A 43 6.69 13.39 4.90
C PHE A 43 7.05 12.58 3.66
N VAL A 44 7.66 11.43 3.87
CA VAL A 44 7.98 10.47 2.81
C VAL A 44 6.86 9.44 2.76
N MET A 45 6.29 9.25 1.59
CA MET A 45 5.36 8.17 1.28
C MET A 45 6.11 7.13 0.45
N ALA A 46 5.95 5.86 0.79
CA ALA A 46 6.55 4.76 0.06
C ALA A 46 5.46 3.82 -0.43
N ASP A 47 5.53 3.44 -1.70
CA ASP A 47 4.77 2.30 -2.20
C ASP A 47 5.47 1.02 -1.73
N ILE A 48 4.72 0.17 -1.03
CA ILE A 48 5.18 -1.17 -0.67
C ILE A 48 4.89 -2.03 -1.91
N PRO A 49 5.92 -2.43 -2.69
CA PRO A 49 5.72 -3.37 -3.78
C PRO A 49 5.01 -4.58 -3.20
N GLY A 50 3.96 -5.05 -3.89
CA GLY A 50 2.96 -5.97 -3.35
C GLY A 50 3.59 -7.00 -2.43
N LEU A 51 3.06 -7.11 -1.21
CA LEU A 51 3.34 -8.23 -0.30
C LEU A 51 3.26 -9.49 -1.15
N ILE A 52 4.42 -9.99 -1.57
CA ILE A 52 4.44 -11.02 -2.61
C ILE A 52 3.87 -12.26 -1.95
N GLU A 53 2.83 -12.84 -2.55
CA GLU A 53 2.30 -14.14 -2.16
C GLU A 53 3.48 -15.09 -1.89
N GLY A 54 3.61 -15.61 -0.67
CA GLY A 54 4.77 -16.41 -0.25
C GLY A 54 5.92 -15.63 0.42
N ALA A 55 5.72 -14.39 0.87
CA ALA A 55 6.72 -13.67 1.67
C ALA A 55 7.07 -14.40 2.99
N HIS A 56 6.16 -15.22 3.53
CA HIS A 56 6.40 -16.09 4.68
C HIS A 56 7.25 -17.33 4.34
N GLU A 57 7.30 -17.75 3.05
CA GLU A 57 8.14 -18.86 2.56
C GLU A 57 9.59 -18.40 2.22
N GLY A 58 9.91 -17.13 2.49
CA GLY A 58 11.27 -16.59 2.34
C GLY A 58 11.62 -16.06 0.94
N VAL A 59 10.66 -16.01 0.00
CA VAL A 59 10.95 -15.66 -1.40
C VAL A 59 10.59 -14.21 -1.77
N GLY A 60 9.76 -13.52 -0.97
CA GLY A 60 9.06 -12.33 -1.45
C GLY A 60 9.74 -10.97 -1.27
N LEU A 61 10.16 -10.60 -0.06
CA LEU A 61 10.52 -9.19 0.20
C LEU A 61 11.82 -8.98 0.97
N GLY A 62 12.46 -10.05 1.44
CA GLY A 62 13.66 -9.95 2.28
C GLY A 62 13.32 -9.38 3.68
N HIS A 63 13.79 -10.05 4.73
CA HIS A 63 13.57 -9.63 6.11
C HIS A 63 14.01 -8.17 6.38
N ASP A 64 15.04 -7.70 5.67
CA ASP A 64 15.53 -6.33 5.81
C ASP A 64 14.55 -5.28 5.26
N PHE A 65 13.79 -5.53 4.19
CA PHE A 65 12.81 -4.57 3.66
C PHE A 65 11.65 -4.36 4.64
N LEU A 66 11.13 -5.44 5.22
CA LEU A 66 10.08 -5.37 6.25
C LEU A 66 10.57 -4.59 7.47
N ARG A 67 11.84 -4.74 7.87
CA ARG A 67 12.45 -3.92 8.94
C ARG A 67 12.50 -2.42 8.59
N HIS A 68 12.51 -2.04 7.31
CA HIS A 68 12.37 -0.63 6.90
C HIS A 68 10.91 -0.18 7.01
N ILE A 69 9.94 -1.04 6.66
CA ILE A 69 8.53 -0.75 6.85
C ILE A 69 8.21 -0.63 8.35
N GLU A 70 8.83 -1.43 9.21
CA GLU A 70 8.71 -1.31 10.68
C GLU A 70 9.12 0.06 11.21
N ARG A 71 9.98 0.80 10.50
CA ARG A 71 10.38 2.17 10.86
C ARG A 71 9.41 3.25 10.40
N THR A 72 8.43 2.93 9.56
CA THR A 72 7.39 3.91 9.18
C THR A 72 6.47 4.18 10.36
N ARG A 73 5.87 5.38 10.40
CA ARG A 73 4.97 5.76 11.50
C ARG A 73 3.56 5.23 11.33
N ILE A 74 3.10 5.10 10.09
CA ILE A 74 1.71 4.78 9.72
C ILE A 74 1.74 3.91 8.48
N ILE A 75 0.80 2.97 8.37
CA ILE A 75 0.49 2.22 7.15
C ILE A 75 -0.75 2.84 6.49
N ALA A 76 -0.67 3.11 5.19
CA ALA A 76 -1.82 3.48 4.39
C ALA A 76 -2.26 2.25 3.59
N HIS A 77 -3.40 1.67 3.96
CA HIS A 77 -3.93 0.47 3.34
C HIS A 77 -4.94 0.85 2.24
N LEU A 78 -4.49 0.79 0.99
CA LEU A 78 -5.29 1.16 -0.15
C LEU A 78 -6.12 -0.05 -0.64
N LEU A 79 -7.44 0.05 -0.53
CA LEU A 79 -8.40 -0.96 -0.98
C LEU A 79 -9.08 -0.49 -2.28
N ASP A 80 -9.22 -1.40 -3.24
CA ASP A 80 -10.04 -1.18 -4.43
C ASP A 80 -11.48 -1.56 -4.08
N VAL A 81 -12.44 -0.65 -4.24
CA VAL A 81 -13.86 -0.94 -3.94
C VAL A 81 -14.51 -1.86 -4.96
N LEU A 82 -13.94 -1.94 -6.17
CA LEU A 82 -14.41 -2.77 -7.27
C LEU A 82 -13.20 -3.48 -7.90
N PRO A 83 -12.65 -4.50 -7.22
CA PRO A 83 -11.50 -5.24 -7.72
C PRO A 83 -11.82 -5.89 -9.07
N ALA A 84 -10.89 -5.78 -10.02
CA ALA A 84 -11.08 -6.33 -11.38
C ALA A 84 -11.12 -7.87 -11.43
N ASP A 85 -10.73 -8.53 -10.35
CA ASP A 85 -10.80 -9.98 -10.15
C ASP A 85 -12.04 -10.42 -9.36
N ASP A 86 -13.01 -9.50 -9.17
CA ASP A 86 -14.25 -9.70 -8.41
C ASP A 86 -14.05 -10.19 -6.96
N SER A 87 -12.84 -9.99 -6.41
CA SER A 87 -12.54 -10.32 -5.02
C SER A 87 -13.28 -9.40 -4.04
N ASP A 88 -13.64 -9.90 -2.86
CA ASP A 88 -14.25 -9.08 -1.82
C ASP A 88 -13.20 -8.10 -1.22
N PRO A 89 -13.42 -6.77 -1.28
CA PRO A 89 -12.53 -5.78 -0.66
C PRO A 89 -12.29 -6.01 0.83
N VAL A 90 -13.28 -6.53 1.56
CA VAL A 90 -13.17 -6.78 3.01
C VAL A 90 -12.28 -7.99 3.28
N GLU A 91 -12.45 -9.09 2.54
CA GLU A 91 -11.56 -10.24 2.64
C GLU A 91 -10.12 -9.87 2.27
N ASN A 92 -9.95 -9.06 1.23
CA ASN A 92 -8.65 -8.56 0.80
C ASN A 92 -7.94 -7.75 1.89
N TYR A 93 -8.67 -6.88 2.59
CA TYR A 93 -8.17 -6.17 3.76
C TYR A 93 -7.64 -7.15 4.82
N HIS A 94 -8.46 -8.14 5.19
CA HIS A 94 -8.08 -9.11 6.22
C HIS A 94 -6.88 -9.98 5.81
N LYS A 95 -6.78 -10.38 4.53
CA LYS A 95 -5.62 -11.13 4.00
C LYS A 95 -4.33 -10.33 4.16
N ILE A 96 -4.31 -9.08 3.70
CA ILE A 96 -3.13 -8.20 3.81
C ILE A 96 -2.78 -7.92 5.28
N HIS A 97 -3.78 -7.63 6.12
CA HIS A 97 -3.55 -7.37 7.54
C HIS A 97 -2.95 -8.59 8.25
N ALA A 98 -3.48 -9.79 7.95
CA ALA A 98 -2.96 -11.05 8.49
C ALA A 98 -1.50 -11.30 8.06
N GLU A 99 -1.16 -11.03 6.79
CA GLU A 99 0.22 -11.13 6.30
C GLU A 99 1.17 -10.19 7.07
N LEU A 100 0.79 -8.93 7.26
CA LEU A 100 1.57 -7.97 8.03
C LEU A 100 1.77 -8.42 9.48
N ALA A 101 0.72 -8.96 10.12
CA ALA A 101 0.78 -9.47 11.49
C ALA A 101 1.63 -10.74 11.62
N LEU A 102 1.60 -11.64 10.63
CA LEU A 102 2.46 -12.83 10.57
C LEU A 102 3.93 -12.48 10.40
N HIS A 103 4.24 -11.35 9.74
CA HIS A 103 5.60 -10.90 9.56
C HIS A 103 6.22 -10.31 10.82
N SER A 104 5.51 -9.44 11.53
CA SER A 104 5.93 -8.99 12.86
C SER A 104 4.79 -8.39 13.67
N GLU A 105 4.89 -8.55 14.99
CA GLU A 105 3.97 -7.92 15.95
C GLU A 105 3.97 -6.39 15.81
N VAL A 106 5.10 -5.79 15.42
CA VAL A 106 5.22 -4.34 15.20
C VAL A 106 4.40 -3.88 14.00
N LEU A 107 4.39 -4.65 12.90
CA LEU A 107 3.59 -4.32 11.71
C LEU A 107 2.11 -4.56 11.94
N GLY A 108 1.74 -5.66 12.60
CA GLY A 108 0.34 -5.98 12.92
C GLY A 108 -0.34 -4.95 13.83
N ASN A 109 0.41 -4.33 14.75
CA ASN A 109 -0.09 -3.30 15.66
C ASN A 109 0.16 -1.86 15.20
N LYS A 110 0.71 -1.67 14.00
CA LYS A 110 1.06 -0.33 13.50
C LYS A 110 -0.21 0.49 13.23
N PRO A 111 -0.22 1.80 13.56
CA PRO A 111 -1.34 2.66 13.16
C PRO A 111 -1.61 2.57 11.66
N GLU A 112 -2.85 2.25 11.31
CA GLU A 112 -3.30 2.00 9.94
C GLU A 112 -4.40 3.01 9.54
N ILE A 113 -4.32 3.50 8.31
CA ILE A 113 -5.36 4.30 7.67
C ILE A 113 -5.84 3.51 6.45
N VAL A 114 -7.10 3.07 6.48
CA VAL A 114 -7.75 2.43 5.34
C VAL A 114 -8.23 3.49 4.35
N ILE A 115 -7.84 3.35 3.08
CA ILE A 115 -8.17 4.27 2.01
C ILE A 115 -8.93 3.49 0.94
N LEU A 116 -10.17 3.88 0.69
CA LEU A 116 -10.97 3.33 -0.40
C LEU A 116 -10.64 4.06 -1.70
N ASN A 117 -10.17 3.33 -2.70
CA ASN A 117 -9.85 3.85 -4.02
C ASN A 117 -10.89 3.42 -5.06
N LYS A 118 -10.99 4.20 -6.14
CA LYS A 118 -11.96 4.00 -7.24
C LYS A 118 -13.43 4.06 -6.82
N ALA A 119 -13.73 4.75 -5.71
CA ALA A 119 -15.11 4.97 -5.25
C ALA A 119 -15.96 5.76 -6.27
N ASP A 120 -15.33 6.46 -7.21
CA ASP A 120 -16.00 7.14 -8.33
C ASP A 120 -16.61 6.18 -9.36
N LEU A 121 -16.25 4.89 -9.35
CA LEU A 121 -16.84 3.89 -10.23
C LEU A 121 -18.28 3.50 -9.85
N GLU A 122 -18.82 4.02 -8.75
CA GLU A 122 -20.27 4.00 -8.47
C GLU A 122 -20.99 5.17 -9.15
N LEU A 123 -21.59 4.93 -10.32
CA LEU A 123 -22.90 5.48 -10.72
C LEU A 123 -23.32 4.93 -12.10
N ILE A 124 -24.19 3.90 -12.09
CA ILE A 124 -25.46 3.80 -12.83
C ILE A 124 -26.11 2.46 -12.41
N LEU A 125 -27.03 2.53 -11.44
CA LEU A 125 -28.14 1.58 -11.36
C LEU A 125 -29.34 2.31 -12.00
N VAL A 126 -29.59 2.08 -13.30
CA VAL A 126 -30.92 2.37 -13.86
C VAL A 126 -31.85 1.32 -13.28
N ILE A 127 -32.54 1.67 -12.19
CA ILE A 127 -33.74 0.93 -11.80
C ILE A 127 -34.85 1.43 -12.73
N GLN A 128 -35.09 0.71 -13.83
CA GLN A 128 -36.39 0.75 -14.48
C GLN A 128 -37.40 0.05 -13.56
N ARG A 129 -38.56 0.68 -13.42
CA ARG A 129 -39.64 0.34 -12.45
C ARG A 129 -39.99 -1.14 -12.37
#